data_AF-A0AAU4INQ5-F1
#
_entry.id   AF-A0AAU4INQ5-F1
#
_cell.length_a   1.000
_cell.length_b   1.000
_cell.length_c   1.000
_cell.angle_alpha   90.00
_cell.angle_beta   90.00
_cell.angle_gamma   90.00
#
_symmetry.space_group_name_H-M   'P 1'
#
loop_
_entity.id
_entity.type
_entity.pdbx_description
1 polymer ?
#
loop_
_entity_poly.entity_id
_entity_poly.type
_entity_poly.pdbx_seq_one_letter_code
_entity_poly.pdbx_strand_id
1 'polypeptide(L)'
;MGWAAFGPLYLPTSKTSGPAVTQGQVARCYARTPRGAVLALVNISSRAANGPDWRKVVEQQVFPDASKNVFEQGTAAHRSGQPDYPAKSNRMVPAGYKLVTFTPDTAIVDIAYRNPGGTFTTVMMTARWHEGDWKQQMSPEGGISESVLSRFNTNGYTLFPQAPKSTN
;
A
#
# COMPACT_ATOMS: atom_id res chain seq x y z
N MET A 1 5.59 16.08 3.61
CA MET A 1 5.20 14.83 2.90
C MET A 1 5.56 15.03 1.43
N GLY A 2 5.92 13.98 0.71
CA GLY A 2 6.35 14.06 -0.69
C GLY A 2 6.06 12.75 -1.42
N TRP A 3 6.65 12.61 -2.60
CA TRP A 3 6.45 11.46 -3.48
C TRP A 3 7.81 10.91 -3.93
N ALA A 4 7.91 9.59 -4.03
CA ALA A 4 9.07 8.90 -4.60
C ALA A 4 8.62 7.96 -5.72
N ALA A 5 9.44 7.84 -6.77
CA ALA A 5 9.16 6.93 -7.88
C ALA A 5 9.33 5.47 -7.44
N PHE A 6 8.47 4.61 -7.97
CA PHE A 6 8.57 3.16 -7.90
C PHE A 6 8.16 2.59 -9.26
N GLY A 7 9.15 2.39 -10.13
CA GLY A 7 8.90 2.19 -11.55
C GLY A 7 8.07 3.35 -12.11
N PRO A 8 6.94 3.09 -12.78
CA PRO A 8 6.06 4.13 -13.30
C PRO A 8 5.03 4.67 -12.28
N LEU A 9 5.04 4.16 -11.05
CA LEU A 9 4.17 4.57 -9.95
C LEU A 9 4.85 5.65 -9.10
N TYR A 10 4.04 6.40 -8.35
CA TYR A 10 4.53 7.29 -7.30
C TYR A 10 3.93 6.87 -5.97
N LEU A 11 4.78 6.73 -4.96
CA LEU A 11 4.40 6.34 -3.60
C LEU A 11 4.67 7.47 -2.61
N PRO A 12 3.80 7.68 -1.62
CA PRO A 12 3.93 8.78 -0.68
C PRO A 12 5.08 8.51 0.30
N THR A 13 5.77 9.59 0.69
CA THR A 13 6.90 9.57 1.63
C THR A 13 6.81 10.71 2.64
N SER A 14 7.47 10.54 3.79
CA SER A 14 7.59 11.57 4.81
C SER A 14 8.94 11.49 5.49
N LYS A 15 9.64 12.63 5.59
CA LYS A 15 10.91 12.73 6.33
C LYS A 15 10.79 12.29 7.79
N THR A 16 9.62 12.48 8.41
CA THR A 16 9.38 12.18 9.84
C THR A 16 8.56 10.92 10.08
N SER A 17 7.98 10.32 9.03
CA SER A 17 7.06 9.17 9.19
C SER A 17 7.40 7.98 8.31
N GLY A 18 8.38 8.13 7.43
CA GLY A 18 8.91 7.07 6.59
C GLY A 18 8.34 7.04 5.17
N PRO A 19 8.80 6.09 4.35
CA PRO A 19 9.93 5.22 4.65
C PRO A 19 11.21 6.05 4.77
N ALA A 20 12.03 5.79 5.81
CA ALA A 20 13.32 6.46 5.97
C ALA A 20 14.42 5.74 5.17
N VAL A 21 14.23 4.44 4.86
CA VAL A 21 15.14 3.65 4.05
C VAL A 21 14.35 2.97 2.93
N THR A 22 14.79 3.16 1.69
CA THR A 22 14.32 2.36 0.54
C THR A 22 15.52 1.64 -0.06
N GLN A 23 15.48 0.31 -0.11
CA GLN A 23 16.53 -0.54 -0.64
C GLN A 23 15.93 -1.53 -1.64
N GLY A 24 16.14 -1.27 -2.93
CA GLY A 24 15.41 -1.97 -4.00
C GLY A 24 13.90 -1.75 -3.85
N GLN A 25 13.12 -2.84 -3.83
CA GLN A 25 11.68 -2.76 -3.61
C GLN A 25 11.26 -2.61 -2.15
N VAL A 26 12.14 -2.90 -1.19
CA VAL A 26 11.79 -2.85 0.23
C VAL A 26 11.91 -1.42 0.74
N ALA A 27 10.84 -0.90 1.34
CA ALA A 27 10.78 0.44 1.92
C ALA A 27 10.44 0.32 3.40
N ARG A 28 11.34 0.71 4.31
CA ARG A 28 11.28 0.41 5.75
C ARG A 28 11.58 1.63 6.62
N CYS A 29 11.58 1.41 7.93
CA CYS A 29 11.79 2.40 8.98
C CYS A 29 10.67 3.45 8.97
N TYR A 30 9.43 2.97 9.10
CA TYR A 30 8.28 3.84 9.31
C TYR A 30 8.16 4.23 10.78
N ALA A 31 7.73 5.46 11.05
CA ALA A 31 7.50 5.87 12.44
C ALA A 31 6.32 5.10 13.04
N ARG A 32 6.41 4.67 14.29
CA ARG A 32 5.33 4.03 15.06
C ARG A 32 4.24 5.03 15.46
N THR A 33 3.58 5.60 14.45
CA THR A 33 2.60 6.68 14.51
C THR A 33 1.50 6.40 13.50
N PRO A 34 0.31 7.02 13.62
CA PRO A 34 -0.77 6.80 12.64
C PRO A 34 -0.33 7.12 11.20
N ARG A 35 0.40 8.22 11.01
CA ARG A 35 0.91 8.61 9.69
C ARG A 35 1.93 7.62 9.15
N GLY A 36 2.79 7.06 9.99
CA GLY A 36 3.75 6.05 9.57
C GLY A 36 3.07 4.75 9.15
N ALA A 37 2.01 4.32 9.86
CA ALA A 37 1.22 3.16 9.48
C ALA A 37 0.52 3.33 8.12
N VAL A 38 -0.08 4.50 7.87
CA VAL A 38 -0.69 4.84 6.57
C VAL A 38 0.34 4.78 5.44
N LEU A 39 1.52 5.39 5.63
CA LEU A 39 2.58 5.39 4.62
C LEU A 39 3.13 3.98 4.37
N ALA A 40 3.23 3.17 5.42
CA ALA A 40 3.60 1.76 5.33
C ALA A 40 2.59 0.98 4.48
N LEU A 41 1.29 1.08 4.78
CA LEU A 41 0.25 0.37 4.04
C LEU A 41 0.23 0.71 2.55
N VAL A 42 0.30 1.99 2.19
CA VAL A 42 0.32 2.40 0.77
C VAL A 42 1.57 1.89 0.06
N ASN A 43 2.73 1.94 0.72
CA ASN A 43 3.98 1.47 0.11
C ASN A 43 4.02 -0.05 0.00
N ILE A 44 3.73 -0.77 1.07
CA ILE A 44 3.84 -2.23 1.14
C ILE A 44 2.87 -2.87 0.16
N SER A 45 1.59 -2.49 0.15
CA SER A 45 0.60 -3.02 -0.79
C SER A 45 1.01 -2.80 -2.25
N SER A 46 1.46 -1.59 -2.60
CA SER A 46 1.90 -1.28 -3.96
C SER A 46 3.14 -2.06 -4.36
N ARG A 47 4.11 -2.23 -3.45
CA ARG A 47 5.39 -2.92 -3.71
C ARG A 47 5.26 -4.44 -3.65
N ALA A 48 4.26 -4.97 -2.94
CA ALA A 48 3.94 -6.40 -2.89
C ALA A 48 3.11 -6.86 -4.10
N ALA A 49 2.32 -5.97 -4.71
CA ALA A 49 1.56 -6.26 -5.93
C ALA A 49 2.36 -6.04 -7.23
N ASN A 50 3.40 -5.20 -7.20
CA ASN A 50 4.11 -4.74 -8.39
C ASN A 50 5.64 -4.88 -8.26
N GLY A 51 6.32 -4.80 -9.40
CA GLY A 51 7.77 -4.88 -9.52
C GLY A 51 8.32 -6.33 -9.53
N PRO A 52 9.54 -6.54 -10.06
CA PRO A 52 10.14 -7.86 -10.18
C PRO A 52 10.40 -8.56 -8.84
N ASP A 53 10.79 -7.82 -7.80
CA ASP A 53 11.18 -8.36 -6.48
C ASP A 53 10.03 -8.35 -5.46
N TRP A 54 8.78 -8.46 -5.92
CA TRP A 54 7.60 -8.38 -5.06
C TRP A 54 7.61 -9.44 -3.93
N ARG A 55 8.19 -10.62 -4.19
CA ARG A 55 8.34 -11.68 -3.18
C ARG A 55 9.18 -11.24 -1.99
N LYS A 56 10.23 -10.45 -2.22
CA LYS A 56 11.06 -9.90 -1.13
C LYS A 56 10.28 -8.92 -0.25
N VAL A 57 9.36 -8.18 -0.85
CA VAL A 57 8.45 -7.29 -0.11
C VAL A 57 7.49 -8.13 0.72
N VAL A 58 6.90 -9.18 0.16
CA VAL A 58 6.03 -10.10 0.90
C VAL A 58 6.77 -10.76 2.06
N GLU A 59 7.97 -11.27 1.80
CA GLU A 59 8.82 -11.90 2.81
C GLU A 59 9.07 -10.96 3.99
N GLN A 60 9.48 -9.73 3.73
CA GLN A 60 10.00 -8.81 4.74
C GLN A 60 8.96 -7.84 5.31
N GLN A 61 7.85 -7.59 4.62
CA GLN A 61 6.94 -6.48 4.95
C GLN A 61 5.49 -6.91 5.14
N VAL A 62 5.16 -8.16 4.88
CA VAL A 62 3.84 -8.73 5.21
C VAL A 62 3.92 -9.42 6.56
N PHE A 63 2.87 -9.21 7.36
CA PHE A 63 2.75 -9.80 8.69
C PHE A 63 2.75 -11.33 8.59
N PRO A 64 3.52 -12.06 9.41
CA PRO A 64 3.72 -13.50 9.24
C PRO A 64 2.54 -14.30 9.82
N ASP A 65 1.40 -14.23 9.17
CA ASP A 65 0.22 -15.06 9.46
C ASP A 65 -0.19 -15.90 8.23
N ALA A 66 -1.30 -16.65 8.35
CA ALA A 66 -1.78 -17.51 7.26
C ALA A 66 -2.11 -16.72 5.98
N SER A 67 -2.55 -15.46 6.10
CA SER A 67 -2.93 -14.62 4.95
C SER A 67 -1.75 -14.31 4.03
N LYS A 68 -0.52 -14.28 4.57
CA LYS A 68 0.70 -14.08 3.79
C LYS A 68 0.87 -15.13 2.69
N ASN A 69 0.68 -16.40 3.04
CA ASN A 69 0.85 -17.50 2.08
C ASN A 69 -0.25 -17.49 1.02
N VAL A 70 -1.50 -17.18 1.40
CA VAL A 70 -2.61 -17.07 0.46
C VAL A 70 -2.37 -15.91 -0.51
N PHE A 71 -1.93 -14.75 -0.02
CA PHE A 71 -1.55 -13.61 -0.85
C PHE A 71 -0.42 -13.95 -1.81
N GLU A 72 0.63 -14.62 -1.34
CA GLU A 72 1.77 -14.99 -2.18
C GLU A 72 1.36 -15.93 -3.31
N GLN A 73 0.56 -16.96 -3.03
CA GLN A 73 0.07 -17.90 -4.04
C GLN A 73 -0.86 -17.22 -5.05
N GLY A 74 -1.82 -16.42 -4.59
CA GLY A 74 -2.74 -15.68 -5.45
C GLY A 74 -2.00 -14.68 -6.34
N THR A 75 -1.02 -13.96 -5.78
CA THR A 75 -0.18 -13.02 -6.52
C THR A 75 0.70 -13.73 -7.55
N ALA A 76 1.29 -14.87 -7.20
CA ALA A 76 2.08 -15.66 -8.14
C ALA A 76 1.25 -16.18 -9.31
N ALA A 77 0.02 -16.65 -9.05
CA ALA A 77 -0.91 -17.10 -10.09
C ALA A 77 -1.33 -15.94 -11.00
N HIS A 78 -1.68 -14.78 -10.43
CA HIS A 78 -2.09 -13.60 -11.19
C HIS A 78 -0.96 -13.02 -12.04
N ARG A 79 0.28 -13.02 -11.53
CA ARG A 79 1.44 -12.41 -12.19
C ARG A 79 2.07 -13.27 -13.27
N SER A 80 1.69 -14.54 -13.40
CA SER A 80 2.21 -15.41 -14.45
C SER A 80 1.93 -14.81 -15.84
N GLY A 81 2.99 -14.43 -16.57
CA GLY A 81 2.88 -13.80 -17.88
C GLY A 81 2.43 -12.32 -17.87
N GLN A 82 2.29 -11.70 -16.71
CA GLN A 82 1.94 -10.28 -16.60
C GLN A 82 3.19 -9.38 -16.48
N PRO A 83 3.14 -8.13 -16.97
CA PRO A 83 4.21 -7.16 -16.74
C PRO A 83 4.41 -6.86 -15.25
N ASP A 84 5.63 -6.45 -14.88
CA ASP A 84 5.94 -6.11 -13.49
C ASP A 84 5.11 -4.95 -12.94
N TYR A 85 4.75 -4.02 -13.80
CA TYR A 85 4.00 -2.81 -13.45
C TYR A 85 2.76 -2.66 -14.33
N PRO A 86 1.68 -2.07 -13.81
CA PRO A 86 0.46 -1.87 -14.57
C PRO A 86 0.66 -0.86 -15.70
N ALA A 87 0.01 -1.15 -16.82
CA ALA A 87 -0.18 -0.19 -17.91
C ALA A 87 -0.81 1.10 -17.38
N LYS A 88 -0.54 2.24 -18.02
CA LYS A 88 -1.04 3.56 -17.58
C LYS A 88 -2.55 3.60 -17.37
N SER A 89 -3.31 2.86 -18.17
CA SER A 89 -4.78 2.74 -18.08
C SER A 89 -5.27 2.01 -16.81
N ASN A 90 -4.37 1.37 -16.06
CA ASN A 90 -4.68 0.60 -14.85
C ASN A 90 -3.94 1.14 -13.61
N ARG A 91 -3.20 2.25 -13.71
CA ARG A 91 -2.43 2.84 -12.60
C ARG A 91 -3.36 3.58 -11.64
N MET A 92 -3.57 3.01 -10.47
CA MET A 92 -4.23 3.67 -9.33
C MET A 92 -3.27 4.62 -8.62
N VAL A 93 -3.76 5.80 -8.22
CA VAL A 93 -2.97 6.80 -7.49
C VAL A 93 -3.56 7.00 -6.09
N PRO A 94 -2.78 6.84 -5.00
CA PRO A 94 -3.25 7.15 -3.66
C PRO A 94 -3.74 8.59 -3.57
N ALA A 95 -4.97 8.80 -3.14
CA ALA A 95 -5.61 10.12 -3.09
C ALA A 95 -5.88 10.60 -1.67
N GLY A 96 -6.16 9.68 -0.75
CA GLY A 96 -6.35 10.01 0.65
C GLY A 96 -6.52 8.77 1.49
N TYR A 97 -6.69 8.98 2.79
CA TYR A 97 -6.90 7.90 3.75
C TYR A 97 -7.85 8.34 4.86
N LYS A 98 -8.55 7.38 5.45
CA LYS A 98 -9.32 7.51 6.68
C LYS A 98 -8.77 6.53 7.69
N LEU A 99 -8.29 7.06 8.81
CA LEU A 99 -7.86 6.24 9.94
C LEU A 99 -9.10 5.70 10.66
N VAL A 100 -9.32 4.39 10.61
CA VAL A 100 -10.46 3.74 11.27
C VAL A 100 -10.12 3.48 12.74
N THR A 101 -8.98 2.84 12.97
CA THR A 101 -8.48 2.49 14.30
C THR A 101 -6.98 2.67 14.35
N PHE A 102 -6.45 3.11 15.50
CA PHE A 102 -5.02 3.13 15.77
C PHE A 102 -4.70 2.78 17.22
N THR A 103 -3.75 1.86 17.38
CA THR A 103 -2.94 1.65 18.58
C THR A 103 -1.46 1.65 18.17
N PRO A 104 -0.51 1.73 19.12
CA PRO A 104 0.90 1.56 18.79
C PRO A 104 1.23 0.23 18.08
N ASP A 105 0.38 -0.78 18.18
CA ASP A 105 0.59 -2.12 17.60
C ASP A 105 -0.26 -2.42 16.37
N THR A 106 -1.30 -1.64 16.10
CA THR A 106 -2.26 -1.94 15.03
C THR A 106 -2.85 -0.67 14.46
N ALA A 107 -2.95 -0.59 13.14
CA ALA A 107 -3.72 0.43 12.46
C ALA A 107 -4.66 -0.20 11.44
N ILE A 108 -5.92 0.24 11.42
CA ILE A 108 -6.86 -0.08 10.34
C ILE A 108 -7.10 1.23 9.58
N VAL A 109 -6.85 1.20 8.28
CA VAL A 109 -6.89 2.38 7.42
C VAL A 109 -7.69 2.05 6.18
N ASP A 110 -8.65 2.91 5.86
CA ASP A 110 -9.33 2.89 4.57
C ASP A 110 -8.63 3.87 3.62
N ILE A 111 -8.04 3.35 2.54
CA ILE A 111 -7.22 4.12 1.59
C ILE A 111 -8.02 4.34 0.32
N ALA A 112 -8.20 5.61 -0.05
CA ALA A 112 -8.80 5.98 -1.32
C ALA A 112 -7.74 6.08 -2.41
N TYR A 113 -7.97 5.38 -3.51
CA TYR A 113 -7.20 5.45 -4.73
C TYR A 113 -8.04 6.08 -5.84
N ARG A 114 -7.44 6.99 -6.59
CA ARG A 114 -8.01 7.50 -7.83
C ARG A 114 -7.69 6.53 -8.96
N ASN A 115 -8.73 6.07 -9.65
CA ASN A 115 -8.61 5.23 -10.84
C ASN A 115 -8.36 6.09 -12.09
N PRO A 116 -7.79 5.48 -13.14
CA PRO A 116 -7.86 6.02 -14.49
C PRO A 116 -9.33 6.26 -14.88
N GLY A 117 -9.66 7.48 -15.34
CA GLY A 117 -11.05 7.92 -15.57
C GLY A 117 -11.66 8.75 -14.43
N GLY A 118 -10.96 8.91 -13.30
CA GLY A 118 -11.30 9.89 -12.27
C GLY A 118 -12.24 9.39 -11.17
N THR A 119 -12.73 8.15 -11.27
CA THR A 119 -13.44 7.47 -10.18
C THR A 119 -12.49 7.13 -9.04
N PHE A 120 -13.05 6.74 -7.89
CA PHE A 120 -12.27 6.33 -6.72
C PHE A 120 -12.66 4.93 -6.27
N THR A 121 -11.67 4.20 -5.79
CA THR A 121 -11.82 2.91 -5.10
C THR A 121 -11.24 3.05 -3.70
N THR A 122 -11.94 2.52 -2.71
CA THR A 122 -11.51 2.51 -1.31
C THR A 122 -11.07 1.12 -0.91
N VAL A 123 -10.00 1.02 -0.12
CA VAL A 123 -9.30 -0.23 0.17
C VAL A 123 -8.98 -0.24 1.66
N MET A 124 -9.67 -1.08 2.43
CA MET A 124 -9.43 -1.21 3.88
C MET A 124 -8.25 -2.15 4.14
N MET A 125 -7.20 -1.64 4.78
CA MET A 125 -5.97 -2.37 5.06
C MET A 125 -5.63 -2.33 6.55
N THR A 126 -5.00 -3.39 7.03
CA THR A 126 -4.54 -3.52 8.42
C THR A 126 -3.02 -3.54 8.47
N ALA A 127 -2.43 -2.69 9.30
CA ALA A 127 -1.02 -2.71 9.64
C ALA A 127 -0.83 -3.26 11.05
N ARG A 128 0.21 -4.05 11.25
CA ARG A 128 0.64 -4.60 12.55
C ARG A 128 2.08 -4.18 12.81
N TRP A 129 2.37 -3.70 14.02
CA TRP A 129 3.74 -3.43 14.43
C TRP A 129 4.43 -4.76 14.74
N HIS A 130 5.54 -5.04 14.08
CA HIS A 130 6.27 -6.30 14.26
C HIS A 130 7.75 -6.11 13.92
N GLU A 131 8.62 -6.62 14.79
CA GLU A 131 10.09 -6.55 14.62
C GLU A 131 10.62 -5.15 14.31
N GLY A 132 10.06 -4.13 14.97
CA GLY A 132 10.53 -2.75 14.88
C GLY A 132 10.05 -1.97 13.65
N ASP A 133 9.08 -2.48 12.89
CA ASP A 133 8.47 -1.73 11.78
C ASP A 133 6.98 -2.09 11.59
N TRP A 134 6.29 -1.31 10.76
CA TRP A 134 4.94 -1.65 10.31
C TRP A 134 4.99 -2.75 9.24
N LYS A 135 4.21 -3.81 9.43
CA LYS A 135 3.94 -4.85 8.44
C LYS A 135 2.48 -4.79 8.02
N GLN A 136 2.18 -5.07 6.76
CA GLN A 136 0.79 -5.21 6.30
C GLN A 136 0.26 -6.60 6.64
N GLN A 137 -0.87 -6.68 7.30
CA GLN A 137 -1.66 -7.90 7.39
C GLN A 137 -2.56 -7.98 6.15
N MET A 138 -2.47 -9.08 5.39
CA MET A 138 -3.29 -9.29 4.19
C MET A 138 -4.70 -9.75 4.60
N SER A 139 -5.66 -9.69 3.66
CA SER A 139 -6.98 -10.26 3.94
C SER A 139 -6.91 -11.80 3.96
N PRO A 140 -7.75 -12.49 4.73
CA PRO A 140 -7.80 -13.95 4.76
C PRO A 140 -7.97 -14.60 3.37
N GLU A 141 -8.60 -13.89 2.44
CA GLU A 141 -8.86 -14.27 1.05
C GLU A 141 -7.62 -14.07 0.14
N GLY A 142 -6.51 -13.59 0.70
CA GLY A 142 -5.26 -13.34 -0.02
C GLY A 142 -5.24 -12.06 -0.83
N GLY A 143 -6.17 -11.14 -0.59
CA GLY A 143 -6.15 -9.80 -1.19
C GLY A 143 -5.35 -8.80 -0.36
N ILE A 144 -4.98 -7.66 -0.97
CA ILE A 144 -4.47 -6.48 -0.22
C ILE A 144 -5.51 -5.89 0.75
N SER A 145 -6.79 -6.27 0.62
CA SER A 145 -7.93 -5.85 1.45
C SER A 145 -9.14 -6.76 1.26
N GLU A 146 -10.11 -6.69 2.18
CA GLU A 146 -11.51 -6.96 1.86
C GLU A 146 -12.06 -5.82 0.97
N SER A 147 -12.49 -6.14 -0.26
CA SER A 147 -13.01 -5.13 -1.19
C SER A 147 -14.42 -4.68 -0.77
N VAL A 148 -14.53 -3.52 -0.10
CA VAL A 148 -15.83 -2.86 0.10
C VAL A 148 -16.04 -1.89 -1.06
N LEU A 149 -16.99 -2.21 -1.97
CA LEU A 149 -17.47 -1.27 -2.99
C LEU A 149 -18.26 -0.15 -2.30
N SER A 150 -17.56 0.83 -1.73
CA SER A 150 -18.20 2.04 -1.21
C SER A 150 -18.19 3.13 -2.30
N ARG A 151 -19.29 3.87 -2.40
CA ARG A 151 -19.28 5.13 -3.14
C ARG A 151 -18.42 6.09 -2.34
N PHE A 152 -17.20 6.38 -2.83
CA PHE A 152 -16.32 7.35 -2.22
C PHE A 152 -17.03 8.71 -2.10
N ASN A 153 -17.26 9.16 -0.87
CA ASN A 153 -17.43 10.57 -0.57
C ASN A 153 -16.20 11.01 0.23
N THR A 154 -15.76 12.26 0.06
CA THR A 154 -14.53 12.76 0.69
C THR A 154 -14.68 13.01 2.20
N ASN A 155 -15.86 12.75 2.78
CA ASN A 155 -16.11 13.05 4.18
C ASN A 155 -15.32 12.11 5.09
N GLY A 156 -14.50 12.71 5.96
CA GLY A 156 -13.66 11.98 6.91
C GLY A 156 -12.33 11.47 6.33
N TYR A 157 -12.00 11.79 5.07
CA TYR A 157 -10.72 11.47 4.47
C TYR A 157 -9.71 12.60 4.64
N THR A 158 -8.48 12.25 5.04
CA THR A 158 -7.32 13.11 4.90
C THR A 158 -6.70 12.91 3.53
N LEU A 159 -6.58 13.97 2.74
CA LEU A 159 -6.03 13.89 1.39
C LEU A 159 -4.50 13.83 1.41
N PHE A 160 -3.93 13.02 0.52
CA PHE A 160 -2.51 13.14 0.18
C PHE A 160 -2.30 14.42 -0.64
N PRO A 161 -1.11 15.05 -0.57
CA PRO A 161 -0.71 16.07 -1.54
C PRO A 161 -0.82 15.51 -2.95
N GLN A 162 -1.14 16.33 -3.94
CA GLN A 162 -1.27 15.86 -5.32
C GLN A 162 -0.01 15.12 -5.80
N ALA A 163 -0.18 13.89 -6.28
CA ALA A 163 0.91 13.11 -6.84
C ALA A 163 1.43 13.71 -8.15
N PRO A 164 2.72 13.55 -8.47
CA PRO A 164 3.23 13.84 -9.81
C PRO A 164 2.44 13.05 -10.86
N LYS A 165 2.29 13.62 -12.05
CA LYS A 165 1.69 12.90 -13.18
C LYS A 165 2.60 11.72 -13.52
N SER A 166 2.06 10.50 -13.55
CA SER A 166 2.77 9.34 -14.10
C SER A 166 3.22 9.66 -15.53
N THR A 167 4.52 9.56 -15.78
CA THR A 167 5.08 9.65 -17.12
C THR A 167 4.67 8.43 -17.94
N ASN A 168 4.64 8.60 -19.26
CA ASN A 168 4.34 7.50 -20.19
C ASN A 168 5.37 6.39 -20.06
#